data_AF-A0A520G9E4-F1
#
_entry.id   AF-A0A520G9E4-F1
#
_cell.length_a   1.000
_cell.length_b   1.000
_cell.length_c   1.000
_cell.angle_alpha   90.00
_cell.angle_beta   90.00
_cell.angle_gamma   90.00
#
_symmetry.space_group_name_H-M   'P 1'
#
loop_
_entity.id
_entity.type
_entity.pdbx_description
1 polymer ?
#
loop_
_entity_poly.entity_id
_entity_poly.type
_entity_poly.pdbx_seq_one_letter_code
_entity_poly.pdbx_strand_id
1 'polypeptide(L)'
;MAKAPKNIKIKVGAPSPSAGKVPKKGGASVAQESGSRNAPIINIGIDRQDRAAIAEGLSRVLADTYTLKISTVPDVPQTPPKAMEMVRILVKGHETVSRIAREFIPVAEEAGDDPTADMLTARCTVHDQTAWMLRSLLED
;
A
#
# COMPACT_ATOMS: atom_id res chain seq x y z
N MET A 1 32.52 -38.35 1.54
CA MET A 1 32.97 -37.02 2.04
C MET A 1 32.11 -35.94 1.38
N ALA A 2 31.15 -35.35 2.10
CA ALA A 2 30.25 -34.34 1.56
C ALA A 2 30.90 -32.95 1.57
N LYS A 3 30.79 -32.19 0.47
CA LYS A 3 31.22 -30.78 0.39
C LYS A 3 30.07 -29.89 0.86
N ALA A 4 30.33 -29.06 1.87
CA ALA A 4 29.36 -28.09 2.39
C ALA A 4 29.07 -26.96 1.37
N PRO A 5 27.82 -26.46 1.28
CA PRO A 5 27.47 -25.34 0.42
C PRO A 5 28.02 -24.01 0.97
N LYS A 6 28.53 -23.15 0.08
CA LYS A 6 29.07 -21.83 0.45
C LYS A 6 27.95 -20.82 0.66
N ASN A 7 27.99 -20.13 1.79
CA ASN A 7 26.93 -19.21 2.23
C ASN A 7 27.02 -17.86 1.48
N ILE A 8 26.05 -17.56 0.59
CA ILE A 8 26.00 -16.32 -0.20
C ILE A 8 25.33 -15.22 0.62
N LYS A 9 26.11 -14.26 1.13
CA LYS A 9 25.59 -13.09 1.83
C LYS A 9 25.08 -12.03 0.85
N ILE A 10 23.77 -12.03 0.58
CA ILE A 10 23.11 -10.92 -0.12
C ILE A 10 23.01 -9.73 0.84
N LYS A 11 23.82 -8.68 0.62
CA LYS A 11 23.65 -7.39 1.30
C LYS A 11 22.48 -6.65 0.68
N VAL A 12 21.28 -6.81 1.25
CA VAL A 12 20.14 -5.93 0.94
C VAL A 12 20.38 -4.59 1.65
N GLY A 13 20.89 -3.61 0.91
CA GLY A 13 20.95 -2.23 1.37
C GLY A 13 19.56 -1.60 1.26
N ALA A 14 18.93 -1.27 2.39
CA ALA A 14 17.67 -0.53 2.38
C ALA A 14 17.88 0.88 1.78
N PRO A 15 16.98 1.36 0.91
CA PRO A 15 17.03 2.74 0.44
C PRO A 15 16.65 3.66 1.62
N SER A 16 17.60 4.49 2.06
CA SER A 16 17.34 5.49 3.09
C SER A 16 16.51 6.64 2.51
N PRO A 17 15.42 7.09 3.17
CA PRO A 17 14.58 8.18 2.66
C PRO A 17 15.28 9.52 2.87
N SER A 18 16.05 9.98 1.88
CA SER A 18 16.59 11.34 1.90
C SER A 18 15.46 12.36 1.74
N ALA A 19 15.30 13.23 2.74
CA ALA A 19 14.25 14.24 2.77
C ALA A 19 14.32 15.14 1.51
N GLY A 20 13.29 15.06 0.67
CA GLY A 20 13.24 15.73 -0.61
C GLY A 20 13.19 17.25 -0.49
N LYS A 21 14.25 17.94 -0.90
CA LYS A 21 14.25 19.38 -1.15
C LYS A 21 14.48 19.59 -2.65
N VAL A 22 13.45 20.07 -3.35
CA VAL A 22 13.52 20.31 -4.81
C VAL A 22 14.67 21.29 -5.11
N PRO A 23 15.65 20.92 -5.94
CA PRO A 23 16.79 21.79 -6.25
C PRO A 23 16.34 23.00 -7.08
N LYS A 24 16.97 24.17 -6.85
CA LYS A 24 16.72 25.35 -7.67
C LYS A 24 17.37 25.17 -9.05
N LYS A 25 16.59 25.45 -10.09
CA LYS A 25 16.92 25.27 -11.50
C LYS A 25 18.21 26.00 -11.93
N GLY A 26 19.15 25.25 -12.53
CA GLY A 26 20.23 25.77 -13.37
C GLY A 26 21.64 25.35 -12.97
N GLY A 27 22.24 24.41 -13.72
CA GLY A 27 23.68 24.10 -13.62
C GLY A 27 24.04 22.68 -14.10
N ALA A 28 24.75 22.60 -15.24
CA ALA A 28 25.32 21.41 -15.88
C ALA A 28 24.32 20.39 -16.49
N SER A 29 24.68 19.86 -17.66
CA SER A 29 23.82 19.02 -18.50
C SER A 29 24.50 17.71 -18.92
N VAL A 30 23.74 16.60 -18.76
CA VAL A 30 23.81 15.29 -19.45
C VAL A 30 25.01 14.35 -19.29
N ALA A 31 24.73 13.16 -18.73
CA ALA A 31 25.19 11.80 -19.12
C ALA A 31 24.39 10.76 -18.29
N GLN A 32 24.02 9.55 -18.73
CA GLN A 32 23.89 8.92 -20.06
C GLN A 32 22.76 7.85 -19.98
N GLU A 33 22.17 7.45 -21.12
CA GLU A 33 21.38 6.24 -21.46
C GLU A 33 20.36 5.56 -20.52
N SER A 34 19.09 5.53 -20.96
CA SER A 34 18.22 4.37 -20.72
C SER A 34 17.39 4.10 -21.97
N GLY A 35 18.03 3.55 -23.00
CA GLY A 35 17.36 2.92 -24.13
C GLY A 35 17.41 1.40 -23.98
N SER A 36 16.25 0.74 -24.00
CA SER A 36 16.23 -0.63 -24.53
C SER A 36 16.65 -0.58 -26.01
N ARG A 37 17.21 -1.66 -26.55
CA ARG A 37 18.03 -1.69 -27.79
C ARG A 37 17.35 -1.20 -29.08
N ASN A 38 16.11 -0.73 -29.04
CA ASN A 38 15.36 -0.25 -30.21
C ASN A 38 14.45 0.96 -29.92
N ALA A 39 14.69 1.73 -28.84
CA ALA A 39 13.91 2.92 -28.50
C ALA A 39 14.73 4.22 -28.68
N PRO A 40 14.25 5.22 -29.44
CA PRO A 40 14.93 6.51 -29.56
C PRO A 40 15.08 7.22 -28.21
N ILE A 41 16.24 7.84 -27.97
CA ILE A 41 16.52 8.57 -26.73
C ILE A 41 15.85 9.95 -26.81
N ILE A 42 14.58 10.04 -26.41
CA ILE A 42 13.83 11.30 -26.39
C ILE A 42 14.29 12.15 -25.20
N ASN A 43 15.13 13.16 -25.46
CA ASN A 43 15.69 14.02 -24.43
C ASN A 43 14.80 15.27 -24.21
N ILE A 44 13.78 15.13 -23.36
CA ILE A 44 12.77 16.17 -23.07
C ILE A 44 13.27 17.33 -22.16
N GLY A 45 14.58 17.49 -21.97
CA GLY A 45 15.15 18.59 -21.17
C GLY A 45 14.98 18.48 -19.64
N ILE A 46 14.55 17.32 -19.14
CA ILE A 46 14.45 17.01 -17.70
C ILE A 46 15.57 16.03 -17.35
N ASP A 47 16.35 16.28 -16.29
CA ASP A 47 17.43 15.39 -15.86
C ASP A 47 16.90 14.01 -15.40
N ARG A 48 17.75 12.96 -15.44
CA ARG A 48 17.34 11.62 -15.00
C ARG A 48 16.88 11.61 -13.54
N GLN A 49 17.58 12.31 -12.65
CA GLN A 49 17.26 12.31 -11.23
C GLN A 49 15.89 12.98 -10.99
N ASP A 50 15.64 14.09 -11.69
CA ASP A 50 14.35 14.77 -11.69
C ASP A 50 13.23 13.88 -12.27
N ARG A 51 13.48 13.16 -13.38
CA ARG A 51 12.50 12.21 -13.94
C ARG A 51 12.18 11.07 -12.96
N ALA A 52 13.17 10.56 -12.23
CA ALA A 52 12.96 9.52 -11.23
C ALA A 52 12.12 10.03 -10.04
N ALA A 53 12.43 11.23 -9.54
CA ALA A 53 11.66 11.87 -8.47
C ALA A 53 10.20 12.17 -8.89
N ILE A 54 9.99 12.63 -10.13
CA ILE A 54 8.64 12.81 -10.70
C ILE A 54 7.90 11.48 -10.79
N ALA A 55 8.56 10.41 -11.26
CA ALA A 55 7.96 9.09 -11.36
C ALA A 55 7.58 8.51 -9.97
N GLU A 56 8.42 8.69 -8.94
CA GLU A 56 8.08 8.29 -7.57
C GLU A 56 6.88 9.10 -7.03
N GLY A 57 6.90 10.43 -7.19
CA GLY A 57 5.82 11.30 -6.75
C GLY A 57 4.48 10.96 -7.42
N LEU A 58 4.48 10.74 -8.73
CA LEU A 58 3.30 10.28 -9.47
C LEU A 58 2.85 8.90 -9.00
N SER A 59 3.77 7.96 -8.76
CA SER A 59 3.43 6.62 -8.29
C SER A 59 2.73 6.64 -6.93
N ARG A 60 3.16 7.50 -6.00
CA ARG A 60 2.50 7.72 -4.70
C ARG A 60 1.09 8.29 -4.88
N VAL A 61 0.94 9.41 -5.59
CA VAL A 61 -0.36 10.06 -5.80
C VAL A 61 -1.35 9.13 -6.51
N LEU A 62 -0.88 8.34 -7.48
CA LEU A 62 -1.71 7.33 -8.14
C LEU A 62 -2.09 6.19 -7.20
N ALA A 63 -1.17 5.67 -6.38
CA ALA A 63 -1.46 4.61 -5.41
C ALA A 63 -2.54 5.06 -4.41
N ASP A 64 -2.42 6.26 -3.85
CA ASP A 64 -3.42 6.82 -2.93
C ASP A 64 -4.78 7.00 -3.63
N THR A 65 -4.79 7.56 -4.85
CA THR A 65 -6.01 7.78 -5.64
C THR A 65 -6.70 6.46 -6.02
N TYR A 66 -5.94 5.44 -6.43
CA TYR A 66 -6.50 4.12 -6.73
C TYR A 66 -7.02 3.42 -5.47
N THR A 67 -6.31 3.52 -4.35
CA THR A 67 -6.75 2.96 -3.05
C THR A 67 -8.08 3.57 -2.62
N LEU A 68 -8.22 4.90 -2.69
CA LEU A 68 -9.49 5.59 -2.43
C LEU A 68 -10.60 5.18 -3.40
N LYS A 69 -10.28 4.95 -4.67
CA LYS A 69 -11.25 4.56 -5.71
C LYS A 69 -11.76 3.13 -5.58
N ILE A 70 -10.96 2.20 -5.05
CA ILE A 70 -11.34 0.79 -4.87
C ILE A 70 -11.79 0.46 -3.44
N SER A 71 -11.56 1.37 -2.47
CA SER A 71 -12.04 1.20 -1.10
C SER A 71 -13.57 1.18 -1.06
N THR A 72 -14.10 0.14 -0.42
CA THR A 72 -15.53 0.02 -0.08
C THR A 72 -15.88 0.68 1.25
N VAL A 73 -14.88 1.01 2.06
CA VAL A 73 -15.05 1.74 3.33
C VAL A 73 -14.99 3.24 3.02
N PRO A 74 -16.03 4.02 3.38
CA PRO A 74 -16.04 5.46 3.16
C PRO A 74 -15.05 6.17 4.08
N ASP A 75 -14.49 7.28 3.60
CA ASP A 75 -13.61 8.14 4.39
C ASP A 75 -14.37 8.87 5.51
N VAL A 76 -13.65 9.29 6.54
CA VAL A 76 -14.20 10.02 7.69
C VAL A 76 -14.60 11.44 7.26
N PRO A 77 -15.73 11.99 7.75
CA PRO A 77 -16.10 13.38 7.45
C PRO A 77 -15.00 14.37 7.88
N GLN A 78 -14.71 15.34 7.01
CA GLN A 78 -13.66 16.35 7.20
C GLN A 78 -13.86 17.22 8.46
N THR A 79 -15.10 17.35 8.94
CA THR A 79 -15.41 17.95 10.24
C THR A 79 -15.55 16.81 11.27
N PRO A 80 -14.70 16.75 12.32
CA PRO A 80 -14.77 15.69 13.33
C PRO A 80 -16.15 15.63 14.00
N PRO A 81 -16.83 14.47 14.01
CA PRO A 81 -18.12 14.32 14.66
C PRO A 81 -17.95 14.07 16.17
N LYS A 82 -19.05 13.98 16.91
CA LYS A 82 -19.01 13.66 18.36
C LYS A 82 -18.42 12.27 18.60
N ALA A 83 -17.77 12.06 19.74
CA ALA A 83 -17.05 10.81 20.06
C ALA A 83 -17.86 9.52 19.80
N MET A 84 -19.12 9.45 20.24
CA MET A 84 -19.99 8.28 20.01
C MET A 84 -20.30 8.04 18.52
N GLU A 85 -20.34 9.09 17.71
CA GLU A 85 -20.51 8.97 16.25
C GLU A 85 -19.21 8.48 15.58
N MET A 86 -18.03 8.89 16.09
CA MET A 86 -16.76 8.33 15.65
C MET A 86 -16.70 6.81 15.93
N VAL A 87 -17.18 6.36 17.09
CA VAL A 87 -17.25 4.93 17.43
C VAL A 87 -18.19 4.17 16.49
N ARG A 88 -19.36 4.73 16.13
CA ARG A 88 -20.26 4.13 15.12
C ARG A 88 -19.61 4.00 13.74
N ILE A 89 -18.87 5.02 13.30
CA ILE A 89 -18.13 4.98 12.03
C ILE A 89 -17.07 3.86 12.07
N LEU A 90 -16.35 3.71 13.18
CA LEU A 90 -15.38 2.62 13.36
C LEU A 90 -16.05 1.24 13.35
N VAL A 91 -17.15 1.03 14.09
CA VAL A 91 -17.92 -0.23 14.06
C VAL A 91 -18.27 -0.60 12.62
N LYS A 92 -18.89 0.33 11.87
CA LYS A 92 -19.30 0.12 10.48
C LYS A 92 -18.11 -0.19 9.56
N GLY A 93 -16.95 0.43 9.79
CA GLY A 93 -15.71 0.13 9.08
C GLY A 93 -15.22 -1.30 9.32
N HIS A 94 -15.15 -1.72 10.59
CA HIS A 94 -14.75 -3.09 10.96
C HIS A 94 -15.73 -4.14 10.44
N GLU A 95 -17.04 -3.91 10.54
CA GLU A 95 -18.08 -4.79 9.99
C GLU A 95 -17.98 -4.90 8.45
N THR A 96 -17.68 -3.80 7.76
CA THR A 96 -17.51 -3.81 6.29
C THR A 96 -16.32 -4.67 5.87
N VAL A 97 -15.16 -4.53 6.55
CA VAL A 97 -13.98 -5.35 6.26
C VAL A 97 -14.24 -6.83 6.59
N SER A 98 -14.88 -7.11 7.73
CA SER A 98 -15.18 -8.49 8.15
C SER A 98 -16.19 -9.19 7.23
N ARG A 99 -17.17 -8.45 6.70
CA ARG A 99 -18.10 -8.97 5.67
C ARG A 99 -17.35 -9.31 4.38
N ILE A 100 -16.52 -8.40 3.89
CA ILE A 100 -15.77 -8.60 2.64
C ILE A 100 -14.80 -9.77 2.78
N ALA A 101 -14.06 -9.86 3.88
CA ALA A 101 -13.15 -10.99 4.11
C ALA A 101 -13.89 -12.33 4.11
N ARG A 102 -15.12 -12.42 4.65
CA ARG A 102 -15.99 -13.61 4.54
C ARG A 102 -16.42 -13.91 3.10
N GLU A 103 -16.72 -12.89 2.29
CA GLU A 103 -17.09 -13.05 0.88
C GLU A 103 -15.94 -13.63 0.04
N PHE A 104 -14.67 -13.37 0.42
CA PHE A 104 -13.49 -13.85 -0.29
C PHE A 104 -12.95 -15.22 0.15
N ILE A 105 -13.24 -15.69 1.39
CA ILE A 105 -12.83 -17.03 1.85
C ILE A 105 -13.24 -18.15 0.87
N PRO A 106 -14.51 -18.31 0.46
CA PRO A 106 -14.90 -19.40 -0.44
C PRO A 106 -14.25 -19.29 -1.83
N VAL A 107 -13.87 -18.07 -2.27
CA VAL A 107 -13.14 -17.86 -3.54
C VAL A 107 -11.69 -18.34 -3.44
N ALA A 108 -11.05 -18.15 -2.27
CA ALA A 108 -9.71 -18.68 -2.02
C ALA A 108 -9.73 -20.21 -1.88
N GLU A 109 -10.74 -20.77 -1.20
CA GLU A 109 -10.95 -22.22 -1.08
C GLU A 109 -11.23 -22.88 -2.44
N GLU A 110 -12.08 -22.29 -3.30
CA GLU A 110 -12.33 -22.78 -4.67
C GLU A 110 -11.08 -22.75 -5.54
N ALA A 111 -10.21 -21.75 -5.35
CA ALA A 111 -8.91 -21.65 -6.04
C ALA A 111 -7.84 -22.62 -5.49
N GLY A 112 -8.08 -23.28 -4.34
CA GLY A 112 -7.09 -24.11 -3.65
C GLY A 112 -5.97 -23.31 -2.97
N ASP A 113 -6.25 -22.06 -2.57
CA ASP A 113 -5.30 -21.16 -1.88
C ASP A 113 -5.57 -21.14 -0.37
N ASP A 114 -5.29 -22.26 0.29
CA ASP A 114 -5.45 -22.44 1.74
C ASP A 114 -4.74 -21.34 2.57
N PRO A 115 -3.51 -20.89 2.24
CA PRO A 115 -2.86 -19.79 2.97
C PRO A 115 -3.63 -18.47 2.91
N THR A 116 -4.24 -18.13 1.77
CA THR A 116 -5.08 -16.93 1.67
C THR A 116 -6.38 -17.09 2.45
N ALA A 117 -7.02 -18.26 2.40
CA ALA A 117 -8.24 -18.56 3.17
C ALA A 117 -8.02 -18.44 4.69
N ASP A 118 -6.89 -18.96 5.21
CA ASP A 118 -6.51 -18.84 6.63
C ASP A 118 -6.25 -17.37 7.02
N MET A 119 -5.48 -16.63 6.21
CA MET A 119 -5.22 -15.20 6.45
C MET A 119 -6.49 -14.35 6.45
N LEU A 120 -7.47 -14.65 5.59
CA LEU A 120 -8.79 -14.01 5.60
C LEU A 120 -9.61 -14.39 6.84
N THR A 121 -9.56 -15.65 7.27
CA THR A 121 -10.25 -16.14 8.49
C THR A 121 -9.70 -15.48 9.75
N ALA A 122 -8.38 -15.37 9.87
CA ALA A 122 -7.72 -14.63 10.95
C ALA A 122 -8.11 -13.13 10.92
N ARG A 123 -8.20 -12.53 9.73
CA ARG A 123 -8.65 -11.14 9.55
C ARG A 123 -10.09 -10.93 10.02
N CYS A 124 -11.04 -11.78 9.59
CA CYS A 124 -12.44 -11.74 10.05
C CYS A 124 -12.53 -11.75 11.57
N THR A 125 -11.83 -12.68 12.22
CA THR A 125 -11.85 -12.86 13.68
C THR A 125 -11.47 -11.58 14.43
N VAL A 126 -10.39 -10.91 14.00
CA VAL A 126 -9.94 -9.64 14.62
C VAL A 126 -10.96 -8.51 14.41
N HIS A 127 -11.52 -8.39 13.19
CA HIS A 127 -12.50 -7.35 12.91
C HIS A 127 -13.83 -7.57 13.65
N ASP A 128 -14.29 -8.82 13.79
CA ASP A 128 -15.51 -9.15 14.55
C ASP A 128 -15.34 -8.89 16.06
N GLN A 129 -14.22 -9.30 16.64
CA GLN A 129 -13.90 -9.04 18.05
C GLN A 129 -13.86 -7.53 18.32
N THR A 130 -13.20 -6.77 17.44
CA THR A 130 -13.13 -5.30 17.56
C THR A 130 -14.52 -4.67 17.41
N ALA A 131 -15.31 -5.09 16.42
CA ALA A 131 -16.67 -4.58 16.22
C ALA A 131 -17.61 -4.95 17.39
N TRP A 132 -17.45 -6.12 18.02
CA TRP A 132 -18.17 -6.49 19.24
C TRP A 132 -17.79 -5.58 20.42
N MET A 133 -16.50 -5.41 20.70
CA MET A 133 -16.04 -4.52 21.78
C MET A 133 -16.49 -3.07 21.57
N LEU A 134 -16.43 -2.55 20.33
CA LEU A 134 -16.88 -1.19 20.03
C LEU A 134 -18.41 -1.05 20.09
N ARG A 135 -19.18 -2.12 19.82
CA ARG A 135 -20.64 -2.12 20.00
C ARG A 135 -21.03 -2.10 21.48
N SER A 136 -20.33 -2.83 22.36
CA SER A 136 -20.60 -2.76 23.81
C SER A 136 -20.27 -1.40 24.43
N LEU A 137 -19.51 -0.54 23.75
CA LEU A 137 -19.33 0.88 24.14
C LEU A 137 -20.51 1.78 23.69
N LEU A 138 -21.35 1.31 22.76
CA LEU A 138 -22.53 2.03 22.25
C LEU A 138 -23.85 1.54 22.88
N GLU A 139 -23.78 0.50 23.71
CA GLU A 139 -24.90 -0.06 24.48
C GLU A 139 -25.02 0.70 25.82
N ASP A 140 -25.86 1.73 25.83
CA ASP A 140 -26.40 2.43 27.01
C ASP A 140 -27.90 2.07 27.21
#